data_AF-A0AAD3Y160-F1
#
_entry.id   AF-A0AAD3Y160-F1
#
_cell.length_a   1.000
_cell.length_b   1.000
_cell.length_c   1.000
_cell.angle_alpha   90.00
_cell.angle_beta   90.00
_cell.angle_gamma   90.00
#
_symmetry.space_group_name_H-M   'P 1'
#
loop_
_entity.id
_entity.type
_entity.pdbx_description
1 polymer ?
#
loop_
_entity_poly.entity_id
_entity_poly.type
_entity_poly.pdbx_seq_one_letter_code
_entity_poly.pdbx_strand_id
1 'polypeptide(L)'
;MAKNAKLYKICCILMAFLFAVSASVQLNDTDWYFWIPLYASASFVNLMSCWTDSSEMVKRIGHGALLLALFLFTKVVVDEDLNRRDAFWSVDLRERAVREKFGSGLVFVSMILQLTASSIHEDSTRKKMKTNTEETNYDDELAASPPSNNLMDMKKIKLATYLEYGMAILLGISYGISFSFLLYQNKDMKF
;
A
#
# COMPACT_ATOMS: atom_id res chain seq x y z
N MET A 1 -3.21 12.86 -18.29
CA MET A 1 -3.52 12.06 -17.08
C MET A 1 -3.76 10.56 -17.35
N ALA A 2 -4.26 10.12 -18.51
CA ALA A 2 -4.60 8.70 -18.73
C ALA A 2 -3.42 7.70 -18.74
N LYS A 3 -2.19 8.16 -19.06
CA LYS A 3 -1.00 7.28 -19.08
C LYS A 3 -0.59 6.83 -17.68
N ASN A 4 -0.81 7.68 -16.67
CA ASN A 4 -0.36 7.44 -15.30
C ASN A 4 -1.30 6.49 -14.54
N ALA A 5 -2.60 6.58 -14.79
CA ALA A 5 -3.59 5.65 -14.23
C ALA A 5 -3.31 4.19 -14.63
N LYS A 6 -2.78 3.95 -15.84
CA LYS A 6 -2.37 2.61 -16.27
C LYS A 6 -1.17 2.09 -15.48
N LEU A 7 -0.19 2.95 -15.21
CA LEU A 7 1.00 2.58 -14.44
C LEU A 7 0.63 2.23 -12.99
N TYR A 8 -0.22 3.04 -12.35
CA TYR A 8 -0.71 2.78 -11.01
C TYR A 8 -1.43 1.41 -10.93
N LYS A 9 -2.30 1.12 -11.88
CA LYS A 9 -2.99 -0.17 -11.98
C LYS A 9 -2.02 -1.34 -12.12
N ILE A 10 -1.04 -1.23 -13.01
CA ILE A 10 -0.01 -2.27 -13.18
C ILE A 10 0.77 -2.45 -11.88
N CYS A 11 1.17 -1.35 -11.24
CA CYS A 11 1.92 -1.38 -10.00
C CYS A 11 1.16 -2.08 -8.87
N CYS A 12 -0.12 -1.78 -8.72
CA CYS A 12 -0.98 -2.42 -7.73
C CYS A 12 -1.22 -3.91 -8.03
N ILE A 13 -1.38 -4.31 -9.30
CA ILE A 13 -1.44 -5.75 -9.66
C ILE A 13 -0.13 -6.47 -9.30
N LEU A 14 1.02 -5.86 -9.62
CA LEU A 14 2.32 -6.44 -9.29
C LEU A 14 2.54 -6.53 -7.77
N MET A 15 2.13 -5.51 -7.01
CA MET A 15 2.13 -5.56 -5.54
C MET A 15 1.21 -6.68 -5.01
N ALA A 16 0.01 -6.84 -5.57
CA ALA A 16 -0.90 -7.90 -5.18
C ALA A 16 -0.30 -9.29 -5.42
N PHE A 17 0.36 -9.49 -6.57
CA PHE A 17 1.04 -10.72 -6.89
C PHE A 17 2.22 -10.98 -5.96
N LEU A 18 3.03 -9.96 -5.66
CA LEU A 18 4.15 -10.07 -4.73
C LEU A 18 3.68 -10.49 -3.32
N PHE A 19 2.56 -9.94 -2.85
CA PHE A 19 1.96 -10.37 -1.58
C PHE A 19 1.38 -11.79 -1.63
N ALA A 20 0.75 -12.18 -2.73
CA ALA A 20 0.25 -13.55 -2.90
C ALA A 20 1.39 -14.58 -2.91
N VAL A 21 2.49 -14.28 -3.60
CA VAL A 21 3.71 -15.11 -3.57
C VAL A 21 4.35 -15.12 -2.17
N SER A 22 4.35 -13.98 -1.47
CA SER A 22 4.86 -13.93 -0.10
C SER A 22 4.05 -14.82 0.84
N ALA A 23 2.71 -14.83 0.69
CA ALA A 23 1.82 -15.70 1.46
C ALA A 23 2.08 -17.19 1.20
N SER A 24 2.40 -17.58 -0.05
CA SER A 24 2.64 -18.98 -0.39
C SER A 24 3.94 -19.51 0.22
N VAL A 25 4.98 -18.67 0.30
CA VAL A 25 6.26 -19.04 0.93
C VAL A 25 6.12 -19.26 2.44
N GLN A 26 5.18 -18.57 3.08
CA GLN A 26 4.97 -18.64 4.53
C GLN A 26 4.10 -19.81 5.00
N LEU A 27 3.54 -20.60 4.08
CA LEU A 27 2.80 -21.82 4.40
C LEU A 27 3.64 -22.85 5.17
N ASN A 28 4.97 -22.75 5.10
CA ASN A 28 5.89 -23.68 5.74
C ASN A 28 6.39 -23.22 7.12
N ASP A 29 5.96 -22.03 7.61
CA ASP A 29 6.43 -21.44 8.85
C ASP A 29 5.45 -21.67 10.02
N THR A 30 5.94 -21.77 11.26
CA THR A 30 5.12 -22.10 12.44
C THR A 30 4.07 -21.04 12.77
N ASP A 31 4.32 -19.77 12.41
CA ASP A 31 3.41 -18.63 12.67
C ASP A 31 2.52 -18.27 11.48
N TRP A 32 2.38 -19.19 10.50
CA TRP A 32 1.64 -18.99 9.25
C TRP A 32 0.23 -18.42 9.44
N TYR A 33 -0.42 -18.75 10.56
CA TYR A 33 -1.78 -18.31 10.88
C TYR A 33 -1.96 -16.79 10.92
N PHE A 34 -0.93 -16.01 11.29
CA PHE A 34 -1.04 -14.55 11.33
C PHE A 34 -0.54 -13.90 10.03
N TRP A 35 0.48 -14.51 9.42
CA TRP A 35 1.09 -14.00 8.20
C TRP A 35 0.21 -14.21 6.98
N ILE A 36 -0.40 -15.39 6.80
CA ILE A 36 -1.24 -15.66 5.62
C ILE A 36 -2.43 -14.69 5.53
N PRO A 37 -3.23 -14.45 6.60
CA PRO A 37 -4.29 -13.46 6.54
C PRO A 37 -3.79 -12.05 6.27
N LEU A 38 -2.62 -11.68 6.79
CA LEU A 38 -2.00 -10.38 6.53
C LEU A 38 -1.71 -10.20 5.03
N TYR A 39 -0.96 -11.13 4.42
CA TYR A 39 -0.61 -11.03 3.02
C TYR A 39 -1.78 -11.25 2.07
N ALA A 40 -2.71 -12.14 2.43
CA ALA A 40 -3.93 -12.36 1.65
C ALA A 40 -4.82 -11.11 1.64
N SER A 41 -5.03 -10.46 2.78
CA SER A 41 -5.79 -9.21 2.86
C SER A 41 -5.07 -8.06 2.14
N ALA A 42 -3.75 -7.96 2.25
CA ALA A 42 -2.96 -6.98 1.52
C ALA A 42 -3.03 -7.20 -0.01
N SER A 43 -2.94 -8.45 -0.47
CA SER A 43 -3.09 -8.82 -1.88
C SER A 43 -4.49 -8.48 -2.38
N PHE A 44 -5.52 -8.81 -1.60
CA PHE A 44 -6.91 -8.50 -1.93
C PHE A 44 -7.15 -6.99 -2.05
N VAL A 45 -6.66 -6.19 -1.11
CA VAL A 45 -6.80 -4.72 -1.14
C VAL A 45 -6.09 -4.15 -2.38
N ASN A 46 -4.84 -4.55 -2.68
CA ASN A 46 -4.12 -4.11 -3.88
C ASN A 46 -4.84 -4.48 -5.20
N LEU A 47 -5.42 -5.68 -5.26
CA LEU A 47 -6.18 -6.12 -6.44
C LEU A 47 -7.48 -5.32 -6.59
N MET A 48 -8.22 -5.14 -5.50
CA MET A 48 -9.49 -4.41 -5.52
C MET A 48 -9.30 -2.92 -5.79
N SER A 49 -8.23 -2.31 -5.30
CA SER A 49 -7.87 -0.92 -5.62
C SER A 49 -7.53 -0.70 -7.10
N CYS A 50 -7.27 -1.75 -7.88
CA CYS A 50 -7.18 -1.66 -9.34
C CYS A 50 -8.53 -1.75 -10.04
N TRP A 51 -9.48 -2.45 -9.43
CA TRP A 51 -10.73 -2.84 -10.09
C TRP A 51 -11.88 -1.93 -9.67
N THR A 52 -11.82 -1.29 -8.50
CA THR A 52 -12.92 -0.52 -7.93
C THR A 52 -12.38 0.72 -7.22
N ASP A 53 -12.97 1.88 -7.53
CA ASP A 53 -12.44 3.18 -7.11
C ASP A 53 -12.64 3.53 -5.61
N SER A 54 -13.49 2.81 -4.87
CA SER A 54 -13.57 2.88 -3.40
C SER A 54 -14.81 2.11 -2.93
N SER A 55 -14.66 0.83 -2.59
CA SER A 55 -15.69 0.16 -1.79
C SER A 55 -15.40 0.35 -0.30
N GLU A 56 -16.45 0.61 0.49
CA GLU A 56 -16.33 0.69 1.95
C GLU A 56 -15.76 -0.61 2.56
N MET A 57 -15.97 -1.73 1.89
CA MET A 57 -15.37 -3.02 2.24
C MET A 57 -13.85 -3.00 2.12
N VAL A 58 -13.30 -2.46 1.02
CA VAL A 58 -11.83 -2.37 0.82
C VAL A 58 -11.19 -1.47 1.87
N LYS A 59 -11.84 -0.37 2.24
CA LYS A 59 -11.33 0.50 3.32
C LYS A 59 -11.35 -0.20 4.68
N ARG A 60 -12.41 -0.93 5.02
CA ARG A 60 -12.51 -1.69 6.28
C ARG A 60 -11.46 -2.79 6.35
N ILE A 61 -11.33 -3.58 5.28
CA ILE A 61 -10.31 -4.63 5.18
C ILE A 61 -8.92 -4.01 5.20
N GLY A 62 -8.70 -2.89 4.52
CA GLY A 62 -7.43 -2.17 4.51
C GLY A 62 -7.02 -1.67 5.90
N HIS A 63 -7.94 -1.09 6.69
CA HIS A 63 -7.66 -0.73 8.08
C HIS A 63 -7.36 -1.96 8.94
N GLY A 64 -8.11 -3.06 8.77
CA GLY A 64 -7.84 -4.31 9.47
C GLY A 64 -6.45 -4.87 9.14
N ALA A 65 -6.09 -4.90 7.85
CA ALA A 65 -4.79 -5.33 7.35
C ALA A 65 -3.67 -4.42 7.87
N LEU A 66 -3.89 -3.11 7.93
CA LEU A 66 -2.91 -2.15 8.47
C LEU A 66 -2.68 -2.36 9.96
N LEU A 67 -3.75 -2.56 10.74
CA LEU A 67 -3.64 -2.88 12.17
C LEU A 67 -2.91 -4.20 12.40
N LEU A 68 -3.23 -5.23 11.62
CA LEU A 68 -2.56 -6.52 11.68
C LEU A 68 -1.08 -6.41 11.27
N ALA A 69 -0.77 -5.61 10.25
CA ALA A 69 0.59 -5.33 9.81
C ALA A 69 1.40 -4.66 10.93
N LEU A 70 0.81 -3.65 11.57
CA LEU A 70 1.45 -2.92 12.67
C LEU A 70 1.66 -3.82 13.89
N PHE A 71 0.68 -4.66 14.22
CA PHE A 71 0.79 -5.62 15.32
C PHE A 71 1.92 -6.61 15.07
N LEU A 72 1.98 -7.22 13.88
CA LEU A 72 3.03 -8.16 13.51
C LEU A 72 4.41 -7.49 13.40
N PHE A 73 4.46 -6.28 12.84
CA PHE A 73 5.70 -5.50 12.81
C PHE A 73 6.23 -5.25 14.22
N THR A 74 5.36 -4.83 15.15
CA THR A 74 5.73 -4.60 16.55
C THR A 74 6.18 -5.90 17.21
N LYS A 75 5.46 -7.02 17.00
CA LYS A 75 5.87 -8.34 17.50
C LYS A 75 7.29 -8.69 17.05
N VAL A 76 7.57 -8.60 15.75
CA VAL A 76 8.88 -9.00 15.20
C VAL A 76 9.99 -8.06 15.68
N VAL A 77 9.70 -6.76 15.87
CA VAL A 77 10.64 -5.80 16.45
C VAL A 77 10.96 -6.16 17.90
N VAL A 78 9.94 -6.45 18.72
CA VAL A 78 10.11 -6.83 20.14
C VAL A 78 10.84 -8.16 20.29
N ASP A 79 10.53 -9.15 19.47
CA ASP A 79 11.18 -10.47 19.50
C ASP A 79 12.69 -10.36 19.20
N GLU A 80 13.12 -9.42 18.35
CA GLU A 80 14.54 -9.16 18.09
C GLU A 80 15.23 -8.33 19.18
N ASP A 81 14.55 -7.33 19.75
CA ASP A 81 15.09 -6.51 20.84
C ASP A 81 15.37 -7.33 22.10
N LEU A 82 14.56 -8.37 22.38
CA LEU A 82 14.73 -9.25 23.52
C LEU A 82 15.84 -10.29 23.35
N ASN A 83 16.06 -10.79 22.12
CA ASN A 83 16.99 -11.90 21.89
C ASN A 83 18.40 -11.48 21.47
N ARG A 84 18.60 -10.35 20.76
CA ARG A 84 19.94 -9.95 20.30
C ARG A 84 20.01 -8.50 19.79
N ARG A 85 20.55 -7.57 20.58
CA ARG A 85 20.77 -6.15 20.19
C ARG A 85 21.59 -5.96 18.90
N ASP A 86 22.46 -6.91 18.57
CA ASP A 86 23.35 -6.82 17.41
C ASP A 86 22.65 -7.21 16.10
N ALA A 87 21.49 -7.87 16.18
CA ALA A 87 20.73 -8.34 15.02
C ALA A 87 19.83 -7.26 14.39
N PHE A 88 19.59 -6.15 15.10
CA PHE A 88 18.69 -5.09 14.64
C PHE A 88 19.15 -4.42 13.33
N TRP A 89 20.46 -4.44 13.05
CA TRP A 89 21.08 -3.97 11.82
C TRP A 89 21.50 -5.10 10.87
N SER A 90 21.26 -6.37 11.24
CA SER A 90 21.52 -7.50 10.36
C SER A 90 20.51 -7.45 9.21
N VAL A 91 21.01 -7.18 8.00
CA VAL A 91 20.21 -7.20 6.77
C VAL A 91 20.35 -8.56 6.08
N ASP A 92 20.61 -9.62 6.85
CA ASP A 92 20.66 -10.96 6.28
C ASP A 92 19.22 -11.47 6.05
N LEU A 93 18.75 -11.33 4.81
CA LEU A 93 17.43 -11.80 4.37
C LEU A 93 17.26 -13.32 4.46
N ARG A 94 18.35 -14.06 4.72
CA ARG A 94 18.30 -15.50 5.05
C ARG A 94 17.66 -15.73 6.42
N GLU A 95 17.81 -14.78 7.33
CA GLU A 95 17.18 -14.83 8.64
C GLU A 95 15.68 -14.57 8.53
N ARG A 96 14.90 -15.42 9.19
CA ARG A 96 13.44 -15.36 9.17
C ARG A 96 12.92 -14.03 9.72
N ALA A 97 13.51 -13.54 10.81
CA ALA A 97 13.07 -12.31 11.47
C ALA A 97 13.23 -11.07 10.57
N VAL A 98 14.35 -10.97 9.84
CA VAL A 98 14.61 -9.89 8.88
C VAL A 98 13.55 -9.89 7.77
N ARG A 99 13.24 -11.06 7.18
CA ARG A 99 12.19 -11.18 6.15
C ARG A 99 10.81 -10.80 6.66
N GLU A 100 10.48 -11.20 7.89
CA GLU A 100 9.21 -10.87 8.54
C GLU A 100 9.10 -9.35 8.82
N LYS A 101 10.18 -8.66 9.21
CA LYS A 101 10.24 -7.20 9.35
C LYS A 101 10.02 -6.47 8.03
N PHE A 102 10.79 -6.84 7.00
CA PHE A 102 10.65 -6.22 5.69
C PHE A 102 9.28 -6.51 5.09
N GLY A 103 8.78 -7.73 5.25
CA GLY A 103 7.49 -8.16 4.76
C GLY A 103 6.31 -7.42 5.39
N SER A 104 6.23 -7.40 6.73
CA SER A 104 5.19 -6.65 7.46
C SER A 104 5.30 -5.14 7.23
N GLY A 105 6.51 -4.59 7.19
CA GLY A 105 6.75 -3.18 6.87
C GLY A 105 6.28 -2.81 5.46
N LEU A 106 6.51 -3.69 4.47
CA LEU A 106 6.04 -3.49 3.10
C LEU A 106 4.52 -3.46 3.01
N VAL A 107 3.85 -4.37 3.71
CA VAL A 107 2.38 -4.40 3.79
C VAL A 107 1.86 -3.11 4.45
N PHE A 108 2.47 -2.69 5.57
CA PHE A 108 2.08 -1.48 6.27
C PHE A 108 2.16 -0.23 5.38
N VAL A 109 3.28 -0.01 4.70
CA VAL A 109 3.45 1.13 3.78
C VAL A 109 2.48 1.04 2.60
N SER A 110 2.31 -0.15 2.01
CA SER A 110 1.37 -0.37 0.91
C SER A 110 -0.08 -0.02 1.30
N MET A 111 -0.51 -0.41 2.51
CA MET A 111 -1.86 -0.11 3.00
C MET A 111 -2.04 1.38 3.28
N ILE A 112 -1.04 2.07 3.84
CA ILE A 112 -1.10 3.53 4.04
C ILE A 112 -1.30 4.25 2.70
N LEU A 113 -0.53 3.88 1.67
CA LEU A 113 -0.67 4.50 0.35
C LEU A 113 -2.06 4.25 -0.23
N GLN A 114 -2.58 3.03 -0.15
CA GLN A 114 -3.89 2.71 -0.69
C GLN A 114 -5.05 3.38 0.07
N LEU A 115 -5.01 3.41 1.40
CA LEU A 115 -6.02 4.12 2.19
C LEU A 115 -5.98 5.63 1.94
N THR A 116 -4.77 6.19 1.78
CA THR A 116 -4.61 7.61 1.42
C THR A 116 -5.17 7.88 0.02
N ALA A 117 -4.89 7.03 -0.97
CA ALA A 117 -5.44 7.16 -2.32
C ALA A 117 -6.98 7.11 -2.32
N SER A 118 -7.57 6.17 -1.59
CA SER A 118 -9.02 6.04 -1.49
C SER A 118 -9.68 7.24 -0.78
N SER A 119 -9.04 7.82 0.23
CA SER A 119 -9.55 9.01 0.91
C SER A 119 -9.64 10.23 -0.01
N ILE A 120 -8.62 10.43 -0.86
CA ILE A 120 -8.57 11.53 -1.82
C ILE A 120 -9.66 11.36 -2.89
N HIS A 121 -9.87 10.11 -3.33
CA HIS A 121 -10.91 9.80 -4.31
C HIS A 121 -12.30 10.11 -3.77
N GLU A 122 -12.62 9.66 -2.55
CA GLU A 122 -13.91 9.93 -1.89
C GLU A 122 -14.17 11.45 -1.73
N ASP A 123 -13.17 12.22 -1.31
CA ASP A 123 -13.27 13.67 -1.16
C ASP A 123 -13.55 14.40 -2.48
N SER A 124 -13.06 13.88 -3.61
CA SER A 124 -13.35 14.43 -4.93
C SER A 124 -14.75 14.07 -5.41
N THR A 125 -15.22 12.84 -5.17
CA THR A 125 -16.59 12.42 -5.53
C THR A 125 -17.63 13.21 -4.72
N ARG A 126 -17.41 13.39 -3.41
CA ARG A 126 -18.31 14.14 -2.52
C ARG A 126 -18.45 15.61 -2.91
N LYS A 127 -17.35 16.26 -3.32
CA LYS A 127 -17.39 17.66 -3.80
C LYS A 127 -18.19 17.78 -5.10
N LYS A 128 -17.95 16.90 -6.08
CA LYS A 128 -18.68 16.92 -7.36
C LYS A 128 -20.19 16.77 -7.18
N MET A 129 -20.61 15.95 -6.22
CA MET A 129 -22.03 15.76 -5.90
C MET A 129 -22.67 17.00 -5.25
N LYS A 130 -21.94 17.71 -4.36
CA LYS A 130 -22.41 18.96 -3.78
C LYS A 130 -22.55 20.08 -4.81
N THR A 131 -21.57 20.25 -5.70
CA THR A 131 -21.62 21.26 -6.77
C THR A 131 -22.79 21.01 -7.72
N ASN A 132 -23.03 19.76 -8.13
CA ASN A 132 -24.17 19.42 -9.00
C ASN A 132 -25.54 19.58 -8.30
N THR A 133 -25.60 19.47 -6.97
CA THR A 133 -26.85 19.66 -6.20
C THR A 133 -27.13 21.15 -5.96
N GLU A 134 -26.09 21.97 -5.80
CA GLU A 134 -26.21 23.43 -5.71
C GLU A 134 -26.56 24.05 -7.08
N GLU A 135 -26.01 23.54 -8.21
CA GLU A 135 -26.39 24.00 -9.55
C GLU A 135 -27.85 23.71 -9.92
N THR A 136 -28.50 22.71 -9.32
CA THR A 136 -29.94 22.45 -9.55
C THR A 136 -30.88 23.34 -8.71
N ASN A 137 -30.36 24.24 -7.87
CA ASN A 137 -31.16 25.02 -6.91
C ASN A 137 -31.05 26.55 -7.09
N TYR A 138 -30.34 27.05 -8.11
CA TYR A 138 -30.16 28.49 -8.33
C TYR A 138 -30.32 28.87 -9.81
N ASP A 139 -31.56 29.08 -10.24
CA ASP A 139 -31.86 29.76 -11.51
C ASP A 139 -32.11 31.27 -11.34
N ASP A 140 -31.85 31.88 -10.18
CA ASP A 140 -32.00 33.34 -10.00
C ASP A 140 -31.07 33.88 -8.90
N GLU A 141 -29.81 34.21 -9.22
CA GLU A 141 -29.13 35.43 -8.71
C GLU A 141 -27.76 35.65 -9.39
N LEU A 142 -27.53 36.90 -9.79
CA LEU A 142 -26.45 37.38 -10.64
C LEU A 142 -25.12 37.57 -9.86
N ALA A 143 -24.04 37.01 -10.41
CA ALA A 143 -22.63 37.41 -10.25
C ALA A 143 -22.02 37.45 -8.83
N ALA A 144 -21.52 36.30 -8.37
CA ALA A 144 -20.34 36.25 -7.51
C ALA A 144 -19.34 35.22 -8.07
N SER A 145 -18.21 35.70 -8.60
CA SER A 145 -17.06 34.86 -8.95
C SER A 145 -16.57 34.13 -7.69
N PRO A 146 -16.41 32.79 -7.67
CA PRO A 146 -15.79 32.12 -6.54
C PRO A 146 -14.25 32.22 -6.64
N PRO A 147 -13.56 32.84 -5.67
CA PRO A 147 -12.11 32.82 -5.62
C PRO A 147 -11.65 31.88 -4.47
N SER A 148 -11.17 30.67 -4.80
CA SER A 148 -10.14 29.89 -4.03
C SER A 148 -10.06 28.39 -4.38
N ASN A 149 -10.70 27.95 -5.46
CA ASN A 149 -10.76 26.53 -5.87
C ASN A 149 -9.37 26.00 -6.31
N ASN A 150 -8.59 26.88 -6.95
CA ASN A 150 -7.33 26.53 -7.62
C ASN A 150 -6.24 26.02 -6.66
N LEU A 151 -6.18 26.51 -5.42
CA LEU A 151 -5.13 26.11 -4.46
C LEU A 151 -5.37 24.70 -3.90
N MET A 152 -6.64 24.36 -3.62
CA MET A 152 -7.00 23.02 -3.15
C MET A 152 -6.81 21.97 -4.24
N ASP A 153 -7.16 22.29 -5.49
CA ASP A 153 -6.98 21.37 -6.61
C ASP A 153 -5.50 21.12 -6.92
N MET A 154 -4.66 22.15 -6.82
CA MET A 154 -3.21 21.97 -6.99
C MET A 154 -2.58 21.05 -5.94
N LYS A 155 -3.02 21.16 -4.66
CA LYS A 155 -2.56 20.26 -3.58
C LYS A 155 -2.97 18.81 -3.83
N LYS A 156 -4.22 18.58 -4.27
CA LYS A 156 -4.71 17.23 -4.62
C LYS A 156 -3.95 16.60 -5.78
N ILE A 157 -3.67 17.38 -6.83
CA ILE A 157 -2.90 16.91 -8.00
C ILE A 157 -1.48 16.51 -7.57
N LYS A 158 -0.82 17.32 -6.75
CA LYS A 158 0.50 17.00 -6.20
C LYS A 158 0.45 15.72 -5.36
N LEU A 159 -0.54 15.58 -4.49
CA LEU A 159 -0.69 14.41 -3.61
C LEU A 159 -0.94 13.12 -4.40
N ALA A 160 -1.80 13.15 -5.42
CA ALA A 160 -2.02 12.01 -6.32
C ALA A 160 -0.73 11.60 -7.04
N THR A 161 0.06 12.59 -7.47
CA THR A 161 1.36 12.35 -8.11
C THR A 161 2.35 11.72 -7.13
N TYR A 162 2.42 12.20 -5.88
CA TYR A 162 3.25 11.58 -4.83
C TYR A 162 2.84 10.15 -4.53
N LEU A 163 1.53 9.85 -4.55
CA LEU A 163 1.01 8.50 -4.36
C LEU A 163 1.42 7.55 -5.48
N GLU A 164 1.33 7.98 -6.74
CA GLU A 164 1.78 7.21 -7.89
C GLU A 164 3.29 6.90 -7.79
N TYR A 165 4.12 7.90 -7.51
CA TYR A 165 5.55 7.70 -7.31
C TYR A 165 5.84 6.84 -6.09
N GLY A 166 5.10 7.02 -5.00
CA GLY A 166 5.25 6.24 -3.78
C GLY A 166 5.00 4.75 -4.04
N MET A 167 3.94 4.41 -4.77
CA MET A 167 3.65 3.02 -5.15
C MET A 167 4.74 2.45 -6.06
N ALA A 168 5.18 3.21 -7.06
CA ALA A 168 6.24 2.78 -7.98
C ALA A 168 7.59 2.55 -7.28
N ILE A 169 7.98 3.45 -6.37
CA ILE A 169 9.18 3.32 -5.54
C ILE A 169 9.06 2.12 -4.63
N LEU A 170 7.92 1.95 -3.95
CA LEU A 170 7.67 0.82 -3.06
C LEU A 170 7.81 -0.50 -3.84
N LEU A 171 7.19 -0.60 -5.01
CA LEU A 171 7.32 -1.76 -5.89
C LEU A 171 8.78 -2.02 -6.30
N GLY A 172 9.51 -0.97 -6.69
CA GLY A 172 10.93 -1.06 -7.06
C GLY A 172 11.79 -1.60 -5.92
N ILE A 173 11.57 -1.12 -4.69
CA ILE A 173 12.25 -1.61 -3.49
C ILE A 173 11.88 -3.08 -3.23
N SER A 174 10.59 -3.41 -3.30
CA SER A 174 10.08 -4.77 -3.04
C SER A 174 10.72 -5.81 -3.96
N TYR A 175 10.72 -5.52 -5.27
CA TYR A 175 11.31 -6.39 -6.28
C TYR A 175 12.84 -6.37 -6.23
N GLY A 176 13.45 -5.22 -5.93
CA GLY A 176 14.90 -5.10 -5.75
C GLY A 176 15.44 -5.96 -4.62
N ILE A 177 14.75 -5.97 -3.46
CA ILE A 177 15.08 -6.84 -2.33
C ILE A 177 14.92 -8.31 -2.72
N SER A 178 13.80 -8.66 -3.35
CA SER A 178 13.53 -10.03 -3.82
C SER A 178 14.58 -10.53 -4.82
N PHE A 179 14.99 -9.68 -5.76
CA PHE A 179 16.01 -9.99 -6.76
C PHE A 179 17.41 -10.11 -6.16
N SER A 180 17.76 -9.21 -5.23
CA SER A 180 19.03 -9.24 -4.51
C SER A 180 19.18 -10.54 -3.72
N PHE A 181 18.11 -10.99 -3.07
CA PHE A 181 18.08 -12.27 -2.37
C PHE A 181 18.35 -13.45 -3.31
N LEU A 182 17.70 -13.49 -4.48
CA LEU A 182 17.84 -14.56 -5.46
C LEU A 182 19.27 -14.63 -6.04
N LEU A 183 19.89 -13.47 -6.29
CA LEU A 183 21.29 -13.41 -6.72
C LEU A 183 22.27 -13.85 -5.63
N TYR A 184 21.99 -13.52 -4.37
CA TYR A 184 22.86 -13.89 -3.26
C TYR A 184 22.76 -15.39 -2.93
N GLN A 185 21.55 -15.97 -2.97
CA GLN A 185 21.33 -17.41 -2.77
C GLN A 185 22.11 -18.28 -3.77
N ASN A 186 22.23 -17.82 -5.03
CA ASN A 186 22.93 -18.55 -6.07
C ASN A 186 24.46 -18.57 -5.92
N LYS A 187 25.06 -17.68 -5.13
CA LYS A 187 26.52 -17.71 -4.90
C LYS A 187 26.96 -18.79 -3.91
N ASP A 188 26.06 -19.23 -3.03
CA ASP A 188 26.35 -20.27 -2.04
C ASP A 188 25.96 -21.68 -2.51
N MET A 189 25.18 -21.81 -3.59
CA MET A 189 24.96 -23.09 -4.27
C MET A 189 26.11 -23.40 -5.23
N LYS A 190 27.29 -23.71 -4.67
CA LYS A 190 28.32 -24.46 -5.40
C LYS A 190 27.80 -25.87 -5.61
N PHE A 191 27.44 -26.22 -6.84
CA PHE A 191 27.37 -27.60 -7.30
C PHE A 191 28.76 -28.25 -7.30
#